data_AF-A0A7L2RZS9-F1
#
_entry.id   AF-A0A7L2RZS9-F1
#
_cell.length_a   1.000
_cell.length_b   1.000
_cell.length_c   1.000
_cell.angle_alpha   90.00
_cell.angle_beta   90.00
_cell.angle_gamma   90.00
#
_symmetry.space_group_name_H-M   'P 1'
#
loop_
_entity.id
_entity.type
_entity.pdbx_description
1 polymer ?
#
loop_
_entity_poly.entity_id
_entity_poly.type
_entity_poly.pdbx_seq_one_letter_code
_entity_poly.pdbx_strand_id
1 'polypeptide(L)'
;SLMLAKAKEEWDQEIVDKQSEKERYLSERITPLHTSGLSLSQLQDLCRELHEKVEIVDEERYDIEAKCNHNTREIKDLKIKVLDLRGKFKRPPLRRVRVSADAMLRALLGSKH
;
A
#
# COMPACT_ATOMS: atom_id res chain seq x y z
N SER A 1 18.41 10.91 -9.76
CA SER A 1 17.58 12.07 -10.12
C SER A 1 16.99 12.64 -8.85
N LEU A 2 17.18 13.94 -8.57
CA LEU A 2 16.74 14.60 -7.33
C LEU A 2 15.22 14.46 -7.08
N MET A 3 14.42 14.46 -8.14
CA MET A 3 12.96 14.30 -8.03
C MET A 3 12.55 12.93 -7.49
N LEU A 4 13.18 11.85 -7.94
CA LEU A 4 12.87 10.50 -7.45
C LEU A 4 13.28 10.30 -5.99
N ALA A 5 14.39 10.93 -5.58
CA ALA A 5 14.83 10.89 -4.19
C ALA A 5 13.82 11.59 -3.27
N LYS A 6 13.38 12.79 -3.64
CA LYS A 6 12.36 13.54 -2.90
C LYS A 6 11.00 12.81 -2.86
N ALA A 7 10.58 12.23 -3.99
CA ALA A 7 9.34 11.45 -4.02
C ALA A 7 9.38 10.22 -3.09
N LYS A 8 10.55 9.58 -2.95
CA LYS A 8 10.72 8.45 -2.01
C LYS A 8 10.65 8.91 -0.56
N GLU A 9 11.25 10.05 -0.25
CA GLU A 9 11.19 10.66 1.09
C GLU A 9 9.74 11.00 1.48
N GLU A 10 8.99 11.67 0.59
CA GLU A 10 7.58 12.00 0.82
C GLU A 10 6.71 10.74 0.98
N TRP A 11 6.99 9.69 0.20
CA TRP A 11 6.30 8.40 0.32
C TRP A 11 6.55 7.72 1.68
N ASP A 12 7.79 7.78 2.18
CA ASP A 12 8.13 7.20 3.47
C ASP A 12 7.48 7.98 4.62
N GLN A 13 7.43 9.31 4.51
CA GLN A 13 6.72 10.15 5.47
C GLN A 13 5.22 9.82 5.49
N GLU A 14 4.59 9.65 4.33
CA GLU A 14 3.17 9.29 4.23
C GLU A 14 2.86 7.95 4.92
N ILE A 15 3.76 6.97 4.83
CA ILE A 15 3.60 5.68 5.52
C ILE A 15 3.59 5.88 7.04
N VAL A 16 4.51 6.68 7.56
CA VAL A 16 4.61 6.99 9.00
C VAL A 16 3.34 7.70 9.47
N ASP A 17 2.90 8.72 8.73
CA ASP A 17 1.71 9.51 9.06
C ASP A 17 0.45 8.62 9.08
N LYS A 18 0.30 7.74 8.09
CA LYS A 18 -0.82 6.78 8.03
C LYS A 18 -0.82 5.79 9.20
N GLN A 19 0.36 5.34 9.62
CA GLN A 19 0.48 4.42 10.76
C GLN A 19 0.12 5.13 12.06
N SER A 20 0.61 6.36 12.27
CA SER A 20 0.27 7.19 13.42
C SER A 20 -1.24 7.50 13.48
N GLU A 21 -1.84 7.86 12.34
CA GLU A 21 -3.28 8.10 12.24
C GLU A 21 -4.10 6.86 12.61
N LYS A 22 -3.66 5.68 12.14
CA LYS A 22 -4.30 4.40 12.46
C LYS A 22 -4.26 4.13 13.96
N GLU A 23 -3.12 4.36 14.61
CA GLU A 23 -2.97 4.17 16.05
C GLU A 23 -3.90 5.12 16.83
N ARG A 24 -3.90 6.41 16.46
CA ARG A 24 -4.81 7.41 17.05
C ARG A 24 -6.27 6.98 16.91
N TYR A 25 -6.71 6.69 15.69
CA TYR A 25 -8.08 6.26 15.41
C TYR A 25 -8.50 5.02 16.20
N LEU A 26 -7.63 4.00 16.28
CA LEU A 26 -7.93 2.77 17.02
C LEU A 26 -7.98 3.01 18.53
N SER A 27 -7.12 3.88 19.08
CA SER A 27 -7.17 4.22 20.50
C SER A 27 -8.45 4.98 20.90
N GLU A 28 -9.01 5.77 20.00
CA GLU A 28 -10.29 6.45 20.20
C GLU A 28 -11.47 5.48 20.09
N ARG A 29 -11.44 4.57 19.10
CA ARG A 29 -12.51 3.60 18.83
C ARG A 29 -12.52 2.42 19.81
N ILE A 30 -11.37 1.99 20.28
CA ILE A 30 -11.18 0.79 21.10
C ILE A 30 -10.49 1.22 22.40
N THR A 31 -11.30 1.57 23.39
CA THR A 31 -10.80 1.90 24.73
C THR A 31 -10.30 0.64 25.44
N PRO A 32 -9.18 0.70 26.18
CA PRO A 32 -8.71 -0.41 26.98
C PRO A 32 -9.79 -0.97 27.92
N LEU A 33 -9.88 -2.29 28.01
CA LEU A 33 -10.83 -2.95 28.91
C LEU A 33 -10.33 -2.91 30.35
N HIS A 34 -11.16 -2.37 31.24
CA HIS A 34 -10.92 -2.37 32.68
C HIS A 34 -11.85 -3.37 33.36
N THR A 35 -11.30 -4.54 33.70
CA THR A 35 -12.07 -5.63 34.33
C THR A 35 -11.86 -5.72 35.84
N SER A 36 -10.84 -5.03 36.36
CA SER A 36 -10.56 -4.97 37.80
C SER A 36 -11.70 -4.31 38.55
N GLY A 37 -12.20 -4.98 39.59
CA GLY A 37 -13.29 -4.47 40.43
C GLY A 37 -14.70 -4.74 39.90
N LEU A 38 -14.85 -5.41 38.75
CA LEU A 38 -16.14 -5.86 38.26
C LEU A 38 -16.61 -7.13 38.99
N SER A 39 -17.87 -7.16 39.36
CA SER A 39 -18.55 -8.36 39.85
C SER A 39 -18.79 -9.38 38.73
N LEU A 40 -19.12 -10.62 39.09
CA LEU A 40 -19.45 -11.68 38.11
C LEU A 40 -20.56 -11.27 37.13
N SER A 41 -21.63 -10.61 37.63
CA SER A 41 -22.73 -10.14 36.76
C SER A 41 -22.23 -9.09 35.77
N GLN A 42 -21.47 -8.10 36.24
CA GLN A 42 -20.93 -7.05 35.38
C GLN A 42 -19.98 -7.60 34.32
N LEU A 43 -19.19 -8.63 34.65
CA LEU A 43 -18.35 -9.31 33.68
C LEU A 43 -19.18 -10.05 32.62
N GLN A 44 -20.28 -10.71 33.02
CA GLN A 44 -21.19 -11.35 32.08
C GLN A 44 -21.89 -10.34 31.16
N ASP A 45 -22.31 -9.19 31.69
CA ASP A 45 -22.88 -8.09 30.91
C ASP A 45 -21.87 -7.56 29.89
N LEU A 46 -20.63 -7.29 30.33
CA LEU A 46 -19.55 -6.85 29.45
C LEU A 46 -19.27 -7.84 28.32
N CYS A 47 -19.26 -9.16 28.61
CA CYS A 47 -19.07 -10.18 27.58
C CYS A 47 -20.20 -10.15 26.53
N ARG A 48 -21.45 -9.93 26.94
CA ARG A 48 -22.58 -9.81 26.00
C ARG A 48 -22.45 -8.56 25.13
N GLU A 49 -22.11 -7.42 25.74
CA GLU A 49 -21.91 -6.16 25.02
C GLU A 49 -20.77 -6.26 24.00
N LEU A 50 -19.64 -6.85 24.38
CA LEU A 50 -18.52 -7.05 23.47
C LEU A 50 -18.87 -7.99 22.32
N HIS A 51 -19.67 -9.03 22.57
CA HIS A 51 -20.10 -9.95 21.53
C HIS A 51 -20.99 -9.24 20.49
N GLU A 52 -21.98 -8.47 20.93
CA GLU A 52 -22.83 -7.66 20.05
C GLU A 52 -22.00 -6.66 19.22
N LYS A 53 -21.04 -5.98 19.86
CA LYS A 53 -20.13 -5.07 19.16
C LYS A 53 -19.29 -5.76 18.09
N VAL A 54 -18.83 -7.00 18.35
CA VAL A 54 -18.06 -7.77 17.37
C VAL A 54 -18.89 -8.08 16.13
N GLU A 55 -20.17 -8.44 16.29
CA GLU A 55 -21.07 -8.69 15.16
C GLU A 55 -21.23 -7.45 14.27
N ILE A 56 -21.49 -6.29 14.88
CA ILE A 56 -21.65 -5.01 14.16
C ILE A 56 -20.36 -4.65 13.42
N VAL A 57 -19.20 -4.73 14.10
CA VAL A 57 -17.92 -4.35 13.49
C VAL A 57 -17.52 -5.32 12.38
N ASP A 58 -17.85 -6.62 12.48
CA ASP A 58 -17.56 -7.57 11.41
C ASP A 58 -18.44 -7.33 10.17
N GLU A 59 -19.71 -6.95 10.35
CA GLU A 59 -20.58 -6.52 9.26
C GLU A 59 -20.01 -5.28 8.55
N GLU A 60 -19.63 -4.24 9.31
CA GLU A 60 -18.98 -3.05 8.75
C GLU A 60 -17.68 -3.39 8.00
N ARG A 61 -16.87 -4.30 8.56
CA ARG A 61 -15.63 -4.80 7.93
C ARG A 61 -15.93 -5.50 6.61
N TYR A 62 -16.95 -6.35 6.57
CA TYR A 62 -17.36 -7.07 5.35
C TYR A 62 -17.77 -6.10 4.24
N ASP A 63 -18.56 -5.08 4.56
CA ASP A 63 -18.98 -4.06 3.59
C ASP A 63 -17.81 -3.25 3.01
N ILE A 64 -16.86 -2.88 3.87
CA ILE A 64 -15.63 -2.19 3.44
C ILE A 64 -14.79 -3.10 2.54
N GLU A 65 -14.63 -4.37 2.91
CA GLU A 65 -13.92 -5.37 2.13
C GLU A 65 -14.56 -5.57 0.75
N ALA A 66 -15.89 -5.64 0.68
CA ALA A 66 -16.63 -5.73 -0.58
C ALA A 66 -16.35 -4.54 -1.51
N LYS A 67 -16.34 -3.31 -0.97
CA LYS A 67 -15.99 -2.09 -1.72
C LYS A 67 -14.53 -2.11 -2.22
N CYS A 68 -13.59 -2.51 -1.36
CA CYS A 68 -12.18 -2.67 -1.74
C CYS A 68 -11.99 -3.71 -2.86
N ASN A 69 -12.70 -4.84 -2.77
CA ASN A 69 -12.67 -5.89 -3.77
C ASN A 69 -13.26 -5.43 -5.11
N HIS A 70 -14.36 -4.67 -5.08
CA HIS A 70 -14.92 -4.04 -6.27
C HIS A 70 -13.90 -3.12 -6.95
N ASN A 71 -13.33 -2.17 -6.21
CA ASN A 71 -12.32 -1.24 -6.74
C ASN A 71 -11.10 -1.98 -7.28
N THR A 72 -10.66 -3.05 -6.63
CA THR A 72 -9.53 -3.88 -7.08
C THR A 72 -9.80 -4.54 -8.44
N ARG A 73 -11.03 -5.05 -8.64
CA ARG A 73 -11.47 -5.62 -9.92
C ARG A 73 -11.51 -4.55 -11.01
N GLU A 74 -12.10 -3.39 -10.72
CA GLU A 74 -12.14 -2.29 -11.67
C GLU A 74 -10.75 -1.82 -12.09
N ILE A 75 -9.82 -1.66 -11.13
CA ILE A 75 -8.42 -1.31 -11.41
C ILE A 75 -7.76 -2.36 -12.32
N LYS A 76 -8.02 -3.65 -12.09
CA LYS A 76 -7.49 -4.72 -12.93
C LYS A 76 -8.03 -4.62 -14.37
N ASP A 77 -9.33 -4.42 -14.52
CA ASP A 77 -9.96 -4.31 -15.84
C ASP A 77 -9.48 -3.06 -16.58
N LEU A 78 -9.34 -1.93 -15.88
CA LEU A 78 -8.79 -0.70 -16.43
C LEU A 78 -7.32 -0.86 -16.83
N LYS A 79 -6.50 -1.57 -16.04
CA LYS A 79 -5.10 -1.88 -16.40
C LYS A 79 -5.01 -2.68 -17.71
N ILE A 80 -5.90 -3.66 -17.90
CA ILE A 80 -5.96 -4.44 -19.15
C ILE A 80 -6.36 -3.52 -20.31
N LYS A 81 -7.43 -2.72 -20.15
CA LYS A 81 -7.85 -1.75 -21.18
C LYS A 81 -6.73 -0.77 -21.55
N VAL A 82 -6.00 -0.25 -20.57
CA VAL A 82 -4.85 0.64 -20.80
C VAL A 82 -3.73 -0.08 -21.57
N LEU A 83 -3.47 -1.36 -21.28
CA LEU A 83 -2.49 -2.16 -22.01
C LEU A 83 -2.91 -2.30 -23.49
N ASP A 84 -4.17 -2.65 -23.74
CA ASP A 84 -4.71 -2.84 -25.09
C ASP A 84 -4.70 -1.53 -25.89
N LEU A 85 -5.09 -0.41 -25.25
CA LEU A 85 -5.09 0.93 -25.84
C LEU A 85 -3.67 1.45 -26.11
N ARG A 86 -2.69 1.13 -25.26
CA ARG A 86 -1.28 1.46 -25.51
C ARG A 86 -0.71 0.74 -26.74
N GLY A 87 -1.41 -0.26 -27.27
CA GLY A 87 -1.11 -0.88 -28.55
C GLY A 87 0.19 -1.69 -28.59
N LYS A 88 0.54 -2.20 -29.78
CA LYS A 88 1.69 -3.09 -30.09
C LYS A 88 3.09 -2.50 -29.77
N PHE A 89 3.20 -1.35 -29.12
CA PHE A 89 4.45 -0.79 -28.60
C PHE A 89 4.87 -1.54 -27.32
N LYS A 90 5.02 -2.86 -27.41
CA LYS A 90 5.79 -3.62 -26.44
C LYS A 90 7.19 -2.99 -26.36
N ARG A 91 7.79 -3.01 -25.17
CA ARG A 91 9.17 -2.56 -24.95
C ARG A 91 10.03 -3.07 -26.12
N PRO A 92 10.68 -2.19 -26.92
CA PRO A 92 11.41 -2.62 -28.11
C PRO A 92 12.40 -3.72 -27.75
N PRO A 93 12.52 -4.78 -28.56
CA PRO A 93 13.47 -5.84 -28.27
C PRO A 93 14.88 -5.25 -28.19
N LEU A 94 15.64 -5.65 -27.18
CA LEU A 94 17.03 -5.23 -27.03
C LEU A 94 17.82 -5.69 -28.26
N ARG A 95 18.41 -4.73 -28.97
CA ARG A 95 19.32 -5.00 -30.08
C ARG A 95 20.75 -4.89 -29.55
N ARG A 96 21.64 -5.77 -30.03
CA ARG A 96 23.08 -5.60 -29.83
C ARG A 96 23.52 -4.31 -30.53
N VAL A 97 23.73 -3.27 -29.75
CA VAL A 97 24.18 -1.96 -30.24
C VAL A 97 25.66 -2.02 -30.60
N ARG A 98 26.09 -1.21 -31.57
CA ARG A 98 27.52 -1.00 -31.83
C ARG A 98 28.15 -0.42 -30.55
N VAL A 99 29.41 -0.78 -30.32
CA VAL A 99 30.20 -0.29 -29.17
C VAL A 99 30.02 1.22 -29.05
N SER A 100 29.67 1.70 -27.85
CA SER A 100 29.44 3.13 -27.63
C SER A 100 30.70 3.92 -28.00
N ALA A 101 30.52 5.17 -28.45
CA ALA A 101 31.65 6.04 -28.76
C ALA A 101 32.65 6.09 -27.59
N ASP A 102 32.13 6.12 -26.36
CA ASP A 102 32.92 6.10 -25.13
C ASP A 102 33.77 4.84 -24.95
N ALA A 103 33.18 3.66 -25.21
CA ALA A 103 33.90 2.39 -25.13
C ALA A 103 34.90 2.23 -26.29
N MET A 104 34.58 2.75 -27.46
CA MET A 104 35.48 2.76 -28.61
C MET A 104 36.67 3.70 -28.40
N LEU A 105 36.44 4.89 -27.84
CA LEU A 105 37.48 5.86 -27.53
C LEU A 105 38.44 5.33 -26.47
N ARG A 106 37.95 4.71 -25.38
CA ARG A 106 38.82 4.06 -24.39
C ARG A 106 39.67 2.93 -24.98
N ALA A 107 39.10 2.15 -25.90
CA ALA A 107 39.81 1.06 -26.57
C ALA A 107 40.89 1.56 -27.55
N LEU A 108 40.65 2.68 -28.24
CA LEU A 108 41.57 3.25 -29.23
C LEU A 108 42.61 4.19 -28.62
N LEU A 109 42.26 4.93 -27.57
CA LEU A 109 43.07 6.03 -27.03
C LEU A 109 43.61 5.75 -25.62
N GLY A 110 43.23 4.63 -25.00
CA GLY A 110 43.63 4.28 -23.64
C GLY A 110 43.05 5.23 -22.58
N SER A 111 43.54 5.13 -21.34
CA SER A 111 43.00 5.82 -20.16
C SER A 111 43.31 7.33 -20.07
N LYS A 112 43.70 7.99 -21.17
CA LYS A 112 44.07 9.42 -21.15
C LYS A 112 42.87 10.38 -21.20
N HIS A 113 41.64 9.84 -21.22
CA HIS A 113 40.39 10.53 -20.92
C HIS A 113 39.48 9.66 -20.04
#